data_AF-A0A7N0T403-F1
#
_entry.id   AF-A0A7N0T403-F1
#
_cell.length_a   1.000
_cell.length_b   1.000
_cell.length_c   1.000
_cell.angle_alpha   90.00
_cell.angle_beta   90.00
_cell.angle_gamma   90.00
#
_symmetry.space_group_name_H-M   'P 1'
#
loop_
_entity.id
_entity.type
_entity.pdbx_description
1 polymer ?
#
loop_
_entity_poly.entity_id
_entity_poly.type
_entity_poly.pdbx_seq_one_letter_code
_entity_poly.pdbx_strand_id
1 'polypeptide(L)'
;MVAQGFTVDLNKPLVFQSIIISLSNAIHYASTVWGRFTGLCVYDVTHYYLHHEQPSREVTKNLKKYHLNHHFRIQNKGFSITSSLWDKVFGTLPQTRSAAKSR
;
A
#
# COMPACT_ATOMS: atom_id res chain seq x y z
N MET A 1 -49.76 33.95 -31.07
CA MET A 1 -49.07 33.73 -29.79
C MET A 1 -47.71 33.15 -30.10
N VAL A 2 -46.64 33.94 -29.91
CA VAL A 2 -45.26 33.51 -30.16
C VAL A 2 -44.78 32.79 -28.90
N ALA A 3 -44.69 31.46 -28.95
CA ALA A 3 -44.07 30.68 -27.88
C ALA A 3 -42.55 30.74 -28.07
N GLN A 4 -41.88 31.22 -27.03
CA GLN A 4 -40.46 31.51 -26.98
C GLN A 4 -39.62 30.27 -27.28
N GLY A 5 -38.68 30.40 -28.22
CA GLY A 5 -37.70 29.37 -28.51
C GLY A 5 -36.88 29.05 -27.26
N PHE A 6 -37.00 27.82 -26.78
CA PHE A 6 -36.07 27.26 -25.82
C PHE A 6 -34.75 27.03 -26.55
N THR A 7 -33.84 28.01 -26.49
CA THR A 7 -32.47 27.84 -26.96
C THR A 7 -31.75 26.88 -26.02
N VAL A 8 -31.59 25.62 -26.43
CA VAL A 8 -30.67 24.68 -25.76
C VAL A 8 -29.25 25.16 -26.04
N ASP A 9 -28.66 25.80 -25.05
CA ASP A 9 -27.25 26.18 -25.08
C ASP A 9 -26.38 24.94 -24.86
N LEU A 10 -25.92 24.35 -25.96
CA LEU A 10 -25.11 23.13 -26.03
C LEU A 10 -23.71 23.26 -25.38
N ASN A 11 -23.33 24.44 -24.87
CA ASN A 11 -22.07 24.65 -24.14
C ASN A 11 -22.15 24.43 -22.62
N LYS A 12 -23.36 24.36 -22.04
CA LYS A 12 -23.57 24.11 -20.61
C LYS A 12 -23.27 22.67 -20.11
N PRO A 13 -23.46 21.58 -20.88
CA PRO A 13 -23.16 20.22 -20.39
C PRO A 13 -21.65 19.91 -20.34
N LEU A 14 -20.84 20.49 -21.23
CA LEU A 14 -19.40 20.20 -21.30
C LEU A 14 -18.61 20.85 -20.17
N VAL A 15 -18.91 22.11 -19.84
CA VAL A 15 -18.29 22.80 -18.69
C VAL A 15 -18.65 22.09 -17.39
N PHE A 16 -19.92 21.73 -17.21
CA PHE A 16 -20.36 20.97 -16.04
C PHE A 16 -19.68 19.61 -15.91
N GLN A 17 -19.61 18.83 -17.01
CA GLN A 17 -18.88 17.54 -17.03
C GLN A 17 -17.38 17.72 -16.74
N SER A 18 -16.75 18.76 -17.29
CA SER A 18 -15.33 19.03 -17.05
C SER A 18 -15.01 19.35 -15.58
N ILE A 19 -15.92 20.06 -14.89
CA ILE A 19 -15.81 20.37 -13.47
C ILE A 19 -15.93 19.08 -12.65
N ILE A 20 -16.91 18.23 -12.95
CA ILE A 20 -17.10 16.94 -12.25
C ILE A 20 -15.89 16.01 -12.42
N ILE A 21 -15.35 15.89 -13.64
CA ILE A 21 -14.16 15.07 -13.90
C ILE A 21 -12.94 15.62 -13.16
N SER A 22 -12.77 16.95 -13.15
CA SER A 22 -11.65 17.59 -12.46
C SER A 22 -11.71 17.40 -10.94
N LEU A 23 -12.91 17.52 -10.36
CA LEU A 23 -13.14 17.25 -8.93
C LEU A 23 -12.89 15.78 -8.60
N SER A 24 -13.39 14.86 -9.43
CA SER A 24 -13.13 13.42 -9.28
C SER A 24 -11.63 13.12 -9.29
N ASN A 25 -10.91 13.64 -10.28
CA ASN A 25 -9.46 13.45 -10.40
C ASN A 25 -8.70 14.03 -9.20
N ALA A 26 -9.12 15.20 -8.70
CA ALA A 26 -8.53 15.79 -7.50
C ALA A 26 -8.72 14.89 -6.27
N ILE A 27 -9.92 14.31 -6.10
CA ILE A 27 -10.21 13.37 -5.00
C ILE A 27 -9.37 12.09 -5.15
N HIS A 28 -9.26 11.53 -6.35
CA HIS A 28 -8.44 10.34 -6.61
C HIS A 28 -6.96 10.58 -6.33
N TYR A 29 -6.44 11.72 -6.77
CA TYR A 29 -5.07 12.12 -6.49
C TYR A 29 -4.82 12.26 -4.99
N ALA A 30 -5.67 13.03 -4.29
CA ALA A 30 -5.55 13.23 -2.84
C ALA A 30 -5.61 11.89 -2.09
N SER A 31 -6.54 11.01 -2.46
CA SER A 31 -6.69 9.69 -1.83
C SER A 31 -5.47 8.80 -2.04
N THR A 32 -4.88 8.84 -3.24
CA THR A 32 -3.69 8.04 -3.57
C THR A 32 -2.47 8.54 -2.80
N VAL A 33 -2.28 9.86 -2.72
CA VAL A 33 -1.19 10.46 -1.93
C VAL A 33 -1.36 10.13 -0.46
N TRP A 34 -2.56 10.30 0.08
CA TRP A 34 -2.84 9.99 1.48
C TRP A 34 -2.64 8.51 1.82
N GLY A 35 -3.10 7.62 0.94
CA GLY A 35 -2.91 6.17 1.11
C GLY A 35 -1.43 5.78 1.10
N ARG A 36 -0.63 6.36 0.19
CA ARG A 36 0.82 6.15 0.15
C ARG A 36 1.50 6.65 1.41
N PHE A 37 1.18 7.86 1.85
CA PHE A 37 1.76 8.45 3.05
C PHE A 37 1.43 7.61 4.29
N THR A 38 0.17 7.26 4.48
CA THR A 38 -0.27 6.42 5.59
C THR A 38 0.42 5.05 5.57
N GLY A 39 0.55 4.44 4.38
CA GLY A 39 1.28 3.18 4.21
C GLY A 39 2.75 3.28 4.63
N LEU A 40 3.43 4.38 4.28
CA LEU A 40 4.81 4.65 4.71
C LEU A 40 4.91 4.83 6.23
N CYS A 41 4.00 5.60 6.84
CA CYS A 41 3.99 5.77 8.29
C CYS A 41 3.78 4.44 9.03
N VAL A 42 2.82 3.62 8.57
CA VAL A 42 2.58 2.29 9.16
C VAL A 42 3.81 1.40 8.99
N TYR A 43 4.48 1.46 7.83
CA TYR A 43 5.71 0.72 7.57
C TYR A 43 6.82 1.13 8.55
N ASP A 44 7.09 2.43 8.71
CA ASP A 44 8.14 2.95 9.58
C ASP A 44 7.88 2.64 11.06
N VAL A 45 6.64 2.85 11.53
CA VAL A 45 6.27 2.53 12.93
C VAL A 45 6.39 1.03 13.18
N THR A 46 5.97 0.19 12.23
CA THR A 46 6.13 -1.26 12.35
C THR A 46 7.60 -1.64 12.40
N HIS A 47 8.42 -1.09 11.51
CA HIS A 47 9.86 -1.35 11.49
C HIS A 47 10.54 -0.96 12.81
N TYR A 48 10.24 0.25 13.30
CA TYR A 48 10.72 0.73 14.59
C TYR A 48 10.32 -0.20 15.73
N TYR A 49 9.05 -0.61 15.76
CA TYR A 49 8.51 -1.53 16.77
C TYR A 49 9.20 -2.88 16.74
N LEU A 50 9.42 -3.47 15.56
CA LEU A 50 10.08 -4.78 15.44
C LEU A 50 11.55 -4.75 15.90
N HIS A 51 12.24 -3.62 15.73
CA HIS A 51 13.61 -3.46 16.21
C HIS A 51 13.70 -3.27 17.72
N HIS A 52 12.90 -2.38 18.30
CA HIS A 52 13.10 -1.92 19.67
C HIS A 52 12.25 -2.66 20.69
N GLU A 53 11.03 -3.06 20.34
CA GLU A 53 10.06 -3.62 21.28
C GLU A 53 10.09 -5.14 21.32
N GLN A 54 9.61 -5.74 22.42
CA GLN A 54 9.40 -7.18 22.52
C GLN A 54 7.92 -7.51 22.28
N PRO A 55 7.54 -7.87 21.04
CA PRO A 55 6.14 -8.16 20.73
C PRO A 55 5.61 -9.33 21.56
N SER A 56 4.43 -9.17 22.15
CA SER A 56 3.75 -10.21 22.93
C SER A 56 2.92 -11.17 22.07
N ARG A 57 2.36 -10.67 20.95
CA ARG A 57 1.52 -11.44 20.03
C ARG A 57 2.34 -12.30 19.08
N GLU A 58 1.86 -13.51 18.81
CA GLU A 58 2.55 -14.52 17.98
C GLU A 58 2.83 -14.02 16.55
N VAL A 59 1.88 -13.32 15.94
CA VAL A 59 2.05 -12.76 14.58
C VAL A 59 3.21 -11.77 14.53
N THR A 60 3.25 -10.81 15.47
CA THR A 60 4.32 -9.81 15.56
C THR A 60 5.66 -10.41 15.97
N LYS A 61 5.66 -11.46 16.80
CA LYS A 61 6.88 -12.22 17.12
C LYS A 61 7.46 -12.89 15.88
N ASN A 62 6.61 -13.50 15.05
CA ASN A 62 7.03 -14.11 13.80
C ASN A 62 7.57 -13.09 12.80
N LEU A 63 6.94 -11.91 12.70
CA LEU A 63 7.46 -10.79 11.90
C LEU A 63 8.81 -10.28 12.45
N LYS A 64 8.97 -10.14 13.76
CA LYS A 64 10.26 -9.75 14.36
C LYS A 64 11.35 -10.75 14.03
N LYS A 65 11.08 -12.05 14.20
CA LYS A 65 12.03 -13.11 13.85
C LYS A 65 12.37 -13.12 12.36
N TYR A 66 11.37 -12.88 11.50
CA TYR A 66 11.56 -12.76 10.06
C TYR A 66 12.49 -11.60 9.70
N HIS A 67 12.18 -10.41 10.22
CA HIS A 67 12.95 -9.18 9.99
C HIS A 67 14.37 -9.26 10.53
N LEU A 68 14.56 -9.80 11.74
CA LEU A 68 15.89 -10.01 12.30
C LEU A 68 16.68 -11.06 11.53
N ASN A 69 16.04 -12.10 10.99
CA ASN A 69 16.73 -13.05 10.11
C ASN A 69 17.23 -12.38 8.83
N HIS A 70 16.48 -11.43 8.26
CA HIS A 70 16.95 -10.62 7.13
C HIS A 70 18.22 -9.86 7.53
N HIS A 71 18.21 -9.09 8.62
CA HIS A 71 19.38 -8.32 9.04
C HIS A 71 20.61 -9.16 9.41
N PHE A 72 20.43 -10.29 10.10
CA PHE A 72 21.53 -11.03 10.72
C PHE A 72 21.92 -12.34 10.05
N ARG A 73 21.07 -12.93 9.20
CA ARG A 73 21.33 -14.27 8.63
C ARG A 73 21.29 -14.28 7.11
N ILE A 74 20.24 -13.73 6.52
CA ILE A 74 19.96 -13.85 5.08
C ILE A 74 19.55 -12.47 4.55
N GLN A 75 20.52 -11.57 4.40
CA GLN A 75 20.31 -10.18 3.95
C GLN A 75 19.81 -10.07 2.51
N ASN A 76 19.95 -11.12 1.70
CA ASN A 76 19.48 -11.18 0.32
C ASN A 76 18.05 -11.72 0.17
N LYS A 77 17.33 -11.97 1.28
CA LYS A 77 15.93 -12.47 1.29
C LYS A 77 15.13 -11.82 2.41
N GLY A 78 13.80 -11.85 2.29
CA GLY A 78 12.89 -11.34 3.30
C GLY A 78 12.88 -9.83 3.43
N PHE A 79 12.62 -9.15 2.31
CA PHE A 79 12.65 -7.69 2.23
C PHE A 79 11.38 -7.05 2.82
N SER A 80 10.30 -7.81 2.95
CA SER A 80 9.03 -7.29 3.43
C SER A 80 8.96 -7.28 4.96
N ILE A 81 8.59 -6.14 5.53
CA ILE A 81 8.62 -5.91 6.99
C ILE A 81 7.24 -6.10 7.63
N THR A 82 6.18 -5.73 6.91
CA THR A 82 4.80 -5.75 7.40
C THR A 82 4.08 -7.07 7.12
N SER A 83 4.44 -7.77 6.03
CA SER A 83 3.87 -9.07 5.68
C SER A 83 4.81 -9.81 4.73
N SER A 84 4.78 -11.14 4.70
CA SER A 84 5.59 -11.94 3.77
C SER A 84 4.98 -12.10 2.37
N LEU A 85 3.86 -11.42 2.08
CA LEU A 85 3.09 -11.60 0.85
C LEU A 85 3.93 -11.29 -0.40
N TRP A 86 4.56 -10.11 -0.42
CA TRP A 86 5.37 -9.67 -1.55
C TRP A 86 6.63 -10.53 -1.72
N ASP A 87 7.23 -11.01 -0.63
CA ASP A 87 8.33 -11.95 -0.71
C ASP A 87 7.93 -13.30 -1.34
N LYS A 88 6.65 -13.70 -1.26
CA LYS A 88 6.16 -14.89 -1.98
C LYS A 88 6.05 -14.61 -3.47
N VAL A 89 5.48 -13.46 -3.82
CA VAL A 89 5.25 -13.05 -5.21
C VAL A 89 6.57 -12.93 -5.96
N PHE A 90 7.60 -12.36 -5.32
CA PHE A 90 8.92 -12.16 -5.92
C PHE A 90 9.93 -13.29 -5.64
N GLY A 91 9.52 -14.36 -4.94
CA GLY A 91 10.38 -15.51 -4.66
C GLY A 91 11.53 -15.25 -3.68
N THR A 92 11.44 -14.17 -2.90
CA THR A 92 12.45 -13.72 -1.93
C THR A 92 12.16 -14.21 -0.51
N LEU A 93 11.26 -15.18 -0.33
CA LEU A 93 11.01 -15.82 0.96
C LEU A 93 12.28 -16.49 1.53
N PRO A 94 12.69 -16.16 2.77
CA PRO A 94 13.77 -16.87 3.45
C PRO A 94 13.33 -18.31 3.75
N GLN A 95 14.16 -19.28 3.34
CA GLN A 95 13.91 -20.70 3.61
C GLN A 95 14.05 -20.97 5.11
N THR A 96 13.02 -21.58 5.71
CA THR A 96 13.14 -22.12 7.05
C THR A 96 14.00 -23.39 7.00
N ARG A 97 14.72 -23.72 8.09
CA ARG A 97 15.59 -24.91 8.17
C ARG A 97 14.92 -26.23 7.73
N SER A 98 13.58 -26.30 7.81
CA SER A 98 12.79 -27.45 7.34
C SER A 98 12.92 -27.67 5.82
N ALA A 99 12.88 -26.59 5.03
CA ALA A 99 12.99 -26.64 3.57
C ALA A 99 14.42 -26.87 3.07
N ALA A 100 15.43 -26.52 3.86
CA ALA A 100 16.85 -26.74 3.52
C ALA A 100 17.30 -28.20 3.72
N LYS A 101 16.56 -29.00 4.51
CA LYS A 101 16.88 -30.41 4.77
C LYS A 101 16.27 -31.36 3.72
N SER A 102 15.36 -30.89 2.87
CA SER A 102 14.68 -31.70 1.85
C SER A 102 15.28 -31.55 0.45
N ARG A 103 16.49 -30.99 0.33
CA ARG A 103 17.21 -30.77 -0.93
C ARG A 103 18.62 -31.29 -0.79
#